data_AF-A0A6P3HV70-F1
#
_entry.id   AF-A0A6P3HV70-F1
#
_cell.length_a   1.000
_cell.length_b   1.000
_cell.length_c   1.000
_cell.angle_alpha   90.00
_cell.angle_beta   90.00
_cell.angle_gamma   90.00
#
_symmetry.space_group_name_H-M   'P 1'
#
loop_
_entity.id
_entity.type
_entity.pdbx_description
1 polymer ?
#
loop_
_entity_poly.entity_id
_entity_poly.type
_entity_poly.pdbx_seq_one_letter_code
_entity_poly.pdbx_strand_id
1 'polypeptide(L)'
;MAPGTTIPRRSCADAGGVGILGAGPVDGRVWRARAARMAGTVKDREAFQRLNFLYQAAHCVLAQDPENQALARFYCHTERTIAKRLVLRRDPSVKRTLCRGCSSLLIPGLTCTQRQRRCKGQRWTVQTCLTCQRSQRFLNDPRHVLWGDRPEAQLGNQAVPPFRKIPVTTWP
;
A
#
# COMPACT_ATOMS: atom_id res chain seq x y z
N MET A 1 42.59 -10.40 16.03
CA MET A 1 41.81 -9.42 16.82
C MET A 1 41.91 -8.08 16.13
N ALA A 2 40.84 -7.65 15.45
CA ALA A 2 40.77 -6.33 14.80
C ALA A 2 40.16 -5.31 15.79
N PRO A 3 40.71 -4.10 15.93
CA PRO A 3 40.12 -3.07 16.78
C PRO A 3 38.88 -2.47 16.11
N GLY A 4 37.79 -2.39 16.88
CA GLY A 4 36.49 -1.89 16.44
C GLY A 4 36.47 -0.38 16.20
N THR A 5 35.81 0.01 15.11
CA THR A 5 35.47 1.41 14.80
C THR A 5 34.18 1.80 15.50
N THR A 6 34.30 2.63 16.53
CA THR A 6 33.20 3.30 17.23
C THR A 6 32.73 4.50 16.39
N ILE A 7 31.46 4.48 15.98
CA ILE A 7 30.81 5.62 15.29
C ILE A 7 30.43 6.66 16.35
N PRO A 8 30.83 7.94 16.24
CA PRO A 8 30.40 8.97 17.19
C PRO A 8 28.94 9.37 16.92
N ARG A 9 28.10 9.29 17.96
CA ARG A 9 26.77 9.91 18.00
C ARG A 9 26.94 11.43 17.96
N ARG A 10 26.51 12.10 16.88
CA ARG A 10 26.36 13.55 16.85
C ARG A 10 25.03 13.96 17.48
N SER A 11 25.11 14.88 18.43
CA SER A 11 24.01 15.57 19.10
C SER A 11 23.31 16.53 18.13
N CYS A 12 21.97 16.57 18.16
CA CYS A 12 21.11 17.35 17.26
C CYS A 12 20.91 18.82 17.70
N ALA A 13 21.85 19.42 18.42
CA ALA A 13 21.76 20.84 18.76
C ALA A 13 22.56 21.67 17.75
N ASP A 14 21.91 22.71 17.22
CA ASP A 14 22.47 23.83 16.47
C ASP A 14 22.66 23.65 14.95
N ALA A 15 21.57 23.87 14.22
CA ALA A 15 21.63 24.47 12.88
C ALA A 15 20.55 25.55 12.78
N GLY A 16 20.98 26.80 12.91
CA GLY A 16 20.18 28.00 12.89
C GLY A 16 19.54 28.31 11.53
N GLY A 17 18.61 29.25 11.58
CA GLY A 17 17.63 29.54 10.54
C GLY A 17 18.20 29.96 9.19
N VAL A 18 17.56 29.44 8.14
CA VAL A 18 17.41 30.12 6.86
C VAL A 18 15.91 30.30 6.65
N GLY A 19 15.45 31.55 6.72
CA GLY A 19 14.05 31.92 6.60
C GLY A 19 13.50 31.56 5.23
N ILE A 20 12.52 30.66 5.19
CA ILE A 20 11.71 30.40 4.00
C ILE A 20 10.62 31.46 3.97
N LEU A 21 10.82 32.47 3.13
CA LEU A 21 9.81 33.47 2.80
C LEU A 21 8.61 32.79 2.12
N GLY A 22 7.42 32.97 2.71
CA GLY A 22 6.17 32.99 1.94
C GLY A 22 5.41 31.66 1.77
N ALA A 23 5.13 30.93 2.85
CA ALA A 23 3.95 30.06 2.85
C ALA A 23 2.70 30.94 3.01
N GLY A 24 2.15 31.41 1.89
CA GLY A 24 0.81 32.00 1.87
C GLY A 24 -0.22 31.02 2.47
N PRO A 25 -1.37 31.50 2.98
CA PRO A 25 -2.33 30.64 3.67
C PRO A 25 -2.74 29.49 2.76
N VAL A 26 -2.36 28.26 3.12
CA VAL A 26 -2.95 27.09 2.49
C VAL A 26 -4.42 27.10 2.90
N ASP A 27 -5.27 27.69 2.06
CA ASP A 27 -6.70 27.78 2.31
C ASP A 27 -7.21 26.36 2.60
N GLY A 28 -7.43 26.04 3.88
CA GLY A 28 -7.88 24.71 4.32
C GLY A 28 -9.25 24.34 3.74
N ARG A 29 -9.92 25.31 3.09
CA ARG A 29 -11.12 25.14 2.26
C ARG A 29 -10.81 24.46 0.93
N VAL A 30 -9.68 24.75 0.29
CA VAL A 30 -9.25 24.13 -0.97
C VAL A 30 -8.86 22.66 -0.75
N TRP A 31 -8.13 22.37 0.33
CA TRP A 31 -7.82 20.99 0.72
C TRP A 31 -9.07 20.18 1.09
N ARG A 32 -10.00 20.76 1.87
CA ARG A 32 -11.30 20.12 2.19
C ARG A 32 -12.18 19.91 0.96
N ALA A 33 -12.25 20.89 0.05
CA ALA A 33 -13.01 20.76 -1.19
C ALA A 33 -12.40 19.73 -2.16
N ARG A 34 -11.07 19.58 -2.17
CA ARG A 34 -10.36 18.57 -2.98
C ARG A 34 -10.54 17.15 -2.40
N ALA A 35 -10.51 17.01 -1.06
CA ALA A 35 -10.82 15.76 -0.38
C ALA A 35 -12.30 15.35 -0.54
N ALA A 36 -13.23 16.32 -0.49
CA ALA A 36 -14.65 16.09 -0.73
C ALA A 36 -14.96 15.66 -2.18
N ARG A 37 -14.22 16.18 -3.17
CA ARG A 37 -14.39 15.84 -4.60
C ARG A 37 -13.78 14.50 -5.01
N MET A 38 -12.76 14.00 -4.31
CA MET A 38 -12.22 12.64 -4.48
C MET A 38 -13.15 11.55 -3.90
N ALA A 39 -14.09 11.96 -3.06
CA ALA A 39 -15.09 11.09 -2.46
C ALA A 39 -16.40 11.17 -3.26
N GLY A 40 -16.37 10.77 -4.54
CA GLY A 40 -17.62 10.27 -5.13
C GLY A 40 -18.18 9.19 -4.21
N THR A 41 -19.51 9.08 -4.07
CA THR A 41 -20.15 8.05 -3.24
C THR A 41 -19.71 6.67 -3.75
N VAL A 42 -18.62 6.15 -3.20
CA VAL A 42 -18.16 4.79 -3.45
C VAL A 42 -19.23 3.89 -2.87
N LYS A 43 -19.90 3.12 -3.72
CA LYS A 43 -20.85 2.10 -3.28
C LYS A 43 -20.13 1.20 -2.27
N ASP A 44 -20.79 0.88 -1.17
CA ASP A 44 -20.25 0.07 -0.07
C ASP A 44 -19.04 0.70 0.67
N ARG A 45 -18.99 2.04 0.77
CA ARG A 45 -17.93 2.79 1.49
C ARG A 45 -17.63 2.23 2.88
N GLU A 46 -18.65 1.96 3.69
CA GLU A 46 -18.47 1.43 5.04
C GLU A 46 -17.86 0.03 5.04
N ALA A 47 -18.23 -0.81 4.07
CA ALA A 47 -17.68 -2.14 3.96
C ALA A 47 -16.18 -2.09 3.61
N PHE A 48 -15.79 -1.23 2.65
CA PHE A 48 -14.38 -1.02 2.34
C PHE A 48 -13.58 -0.44 3.52
N GLN A 49 -14.17 0.46 4.31
CA GLN A 49 -13.55 0.96 5.55
C GLN A 49 -13.29 -0.18 6.55
N ARG A 50 -14.27 -1.08 6.75
CA ARG A 50 -14.11 -2.26 7.64
C ARG A 50 -13.02 -3.20 7.13
N LEU A 51 -12.97 -3.48 5.83
CA LEU A 51 -11.94 -4.33 5.23
C LEU A 51 -10.54 -3.70 5.40
N ASN A 52 -10.41 -2.40 5.13
CA ASN A 52 -9.15 -1.68 5.26
C ASN A 52 -8.67 -1.64 6.72
N PHE A 53 -9.58 -1.42 7.66
CA PHE A 53 -9.27 -1.42 9.09
C PHE A 53 -8.69 -2.77 9.53
N LEU A 54 -9.34 -3.88 9.18
CA LEU A 54 -8.88 -5.22 9.55
C LEU A 54 -7.51 -5.54 8.91
N TYR A 55 -7.30 -5.13 7.66
CA TYR A 55 -6.02 -5.31 6.98
C TYR A 55 -4.89 -4.53 7.67
N GLN A 56 -5.13 -3.27 8.04
CA GLN A 56 -4.15 -2.44 8.76
C GLN A 56 -3.89 -2.95 10.18
N ALA A 57 -4.93 -3.38 10.89
CA ALA A 57 -4.79 -3.97 12.22
C ALA A 57 -3.88 -5.22 12.18
N ALA A 58 -4.03 -6.06 11.15
CA ALA A 58 -3.18 -7.24 10.97
C ALA A 58 -1.70 -6.88 10.79
N HIS A 59 -1.38 -5.80 10.06
CA HIS A 59 -0.01 -5.29 9.92
C HIS A 59 0.51 -4.68 11.22
N CYS A 60 -0.33 -3.94 11.95
CA CYS A 60 0.04 -3.33 13.23
C CYS A 60 0.45 -4.40 14.26
N VAL A 61 -0.31 -5.50 14.36
CA VAL A 61 0.01 -6.62 15.26
C VAL A 61 1.39 -7.21 14.94
N LEU A 62 1.67 -7.47 13.65
CA LEU A 62 2.97 -8.04 13.26
C LEU A 62 4.13 -7.05 13.40
N ALA A 63 3.86 -5.76 13.36
CA ALA A 63 4.86 -4.71 13.59
C ALA A 63 5.21 -4.57 15.08
N GLN A 64 4.25 -4.78 15.97
CA GLN A 64 4.47 -4.80 17.42
C GLN A 64 5.14 -6.09 17.86
N ASP A 65 4.51 -7.23 17.54
CA ASP A 65 4.95 -8.56 17.97
C ASP A 65 4.93 -9.55 16.79
N PRO A 66 6.09 -9.92 16.21
CA PRO A 66 6.12 -10.82 15.05
C PRO A 66 5.71 -12.27 15.36
N GLU A 67 5.79 -12.68 16.63
CA GLU A 67 5.37 -14.02 17.09
C GLU A 67 3.84 -14.19 17.09
N ASN A 68 3.09 -13.09 17.22
CA ASN A 68 1.63 -13.08 17.33
C ASN A 68 0.92 -13.26 15.97
N GLN A 69 1.39 -14.22 15.17
CA GLN A 69 0.88 -14.52 13.83
C GLN A 69 -0.57 -15.03 13.84
N ALA A 70 -1.03 -15.63 14.95
CA ALA A 70 -2.40 -16.12 15.09
C ALA A 70 -3.42 -14.99 15.01
N LEU A 71 -3.17 -13.86 15.69
CA LEU A 71 -4.05 -12.71 15.70
C LEU A 71 -4.09 -12.01 14.33
N ALA A 72 -2.94 -11.85 13.68
CA ALA A 72 -2.88 -11.32 12.31
C ALA A 72 -3.64 -12.19 11.30
N ARG A 73 -3.56 -13.53 11.43
CA ARG A 73 -4.34 -14.48 10.61
C ARG A 73 -5.83 -14.36 10.88
N PHE A 74 -6.23 -14.17 12.13
CA PHE A 74 -7.64 -13.96 12.49
C PHE A 74 -8.21 -12.72 11.81
N TYR A 75 -7.53 -11.57 11.88
CA TYR A 75 -7.97 -10.36 11.20
C TYR A 75 -8.07 -10.53 9.68
N CYS A 76 -7.08 -11.17 9.05
CA CYS A 76 -7.13 -11.43 7.62
C CYS A 76 -8.21 -12.44 7.21
N HIS A 77 -8.50 -13.42 8.08
CA HIS A 77 -9.57 -14.38 7.86
C HIS A 77 -10.96 -13.74 7.98
N THR A 78 -11.18 -12.88 8.98
CA THR A 78 -12.44 -12.14 9.14
C THR A 78 -12.63 -11.17 7.99
N GLU A 79 -11.58 -10.43 7.61
CA GLU A 79 -11.55 -9.58 6.42
C GLU A 79 -11.99 -10.40 5.20
N ARG A 80 -11.37 -11.56 4.95
CA ARG A 80 -11.69 -12.45 3.83
C ARG A 80 -13.16 -12.86 3.80
N THR A 81 -13.67 -13.27 4.95
CA THR A 81 -15.04 -13.72 5.13
C THR A 81 -16.05 -12.60 4.85
N ILE A 82 -15.80 -11.39 5.34
CA ILE A 82 -16.65 -10.21 5.09
C ILE A 82 -16.69 -9.91 3.59
N ALA A 83 -15.55 -9.84 2.92
CA ALA A 83 -15.53 -9.58 1.47
C ALA A 83 -16.22 -10.68 0.66
N LYS A 84 -16.11 -11.95 1.07
CA LYS A 84 -16.82 -13.06 0.41
C LYS A 84 -18.32 -12.95 0.58
N ARG A 85 -18.80 -12.63 1.79
CA ARG A 85 -20.23 -12.47 2.10
C ARG A 85 -20.85 -11.27 1.37
N LEU A 86 -20.13 -10.15 1.32
CA LEU A 86 -20.57 -8.93 0.64
C LEU A 86 -20.26 -8.92 -0.87
N VAL A 87 -19.67 -10.00 -1.41
CA VAL A 87 -19.30 -10.12 -2.83
C VAL A 87 -18.41 -8.96 -3.31
N LEU A 88 -17.52 -8.48 -2.44
CA LEU A 88 -16.63 -7.36 -2.72
C LEU A 88 -15.34 -7.85 -3.38
N ARG A 89 -14.95 -7.14 -4.46
CA ARG A 89 -13.69 -7.39 -5.15
C ARG A 89 -12.56 -6.63 -4.45
N ARG A 90 -11.62 -7.36 -3.86
CA ARG A 90 -10.36 -6.80 -3.37
C ARG A 90 -9.44 -6.41 -4.52
N ASP A 91 -8.65 -5.37 -4.30
CA ASP A 91 -7.57 -5.01 -5.19
C ASP A 91 -6.51 -6.14 -5.28
N PRO A 92 -5.98 -6.45 -6.48
CA PRO A 92 -4.95 -7.46 -6.64
C PRO A 92 -3.69 -7.22 -5.81
N SER A 93 -3.30 -5.97 -5.52
CA SER A 93 -2.13 -5.66 -4.69
C SER A 93 -2.30 -6.20 -3.26
N VAL A 94 -3.44 -5.93 -2.63
CA VAL A 94 -3.80 -6.44 -1.30
C VAL A 94 -3.93 -7.96 -1.35
N LYS A 95 -4.63 -8.51 -2.34
CA LYS A 95 -4.84 -9.96 -2.49
C LYS A 95 -3.53 -10.74 -2.64
N ARG A 96 -2.51 -10.16 -3.30
CA ARG A 96 -1.18 -10.77 -3.45
C ARG A 96 -0.46 -10.95 -2.11
N THR A 97 -0.66 -10.02 -1.17
CA THR A 97 -0.06 -10.07 0.17
C THR A 97 -0.75 -11.03 1.15
N LEU A 98 -1.81 -11.73 0.73
CA LEU A 98 -2.58 -12.63 1.60
C LEU A 98 -2.52 -14.08 1.11
N CYS A 99 -2.28 -15.02 2.03
CA CYS A 99 -2.25 -16.44 1.72
C CYS A 99 -3.65 -17.00 1.40
N ARG A 100 -3.84 -17.56 0.20
CA ARG A 100 -5.14 -18.14 -0.24
C ARG A 100 -5.66 -19.30 0.62
N GLY A 101 -4.79 -19.99 1.36
CA GLY A 101 -5.17 -21.07 2.28
C GLY A 101 -5.51 -20.52 3.66
N CYS A 102 -4.50 -20.40 4.51
CA CYS A 102 -4.63 -20.05 5.93
C CYS A 102 -4.93 -18.57 6.23
N SER A 103 -5.02 -17.69 5.23
CA SER A 103 -5.25 -16.25 5.42
C SER A 103 -4.14 -15.52 6.19
N SER A 104 -2.91 -16.04 6.24
CA SER A 104 -1.79 -15.27 6.77
C SER A 104 -1.40 -14.09 5.88
N LEU A 105 -0.95 -13.00 6.49
CA LEU A 105 -0.19 -11.96 5.80
C LEU A 105 1.12 -12.57 5.32
N LEU A 106 1.47 -12.33 4.05
CA LEU A 106 2.69 -12.78 3.40
C LEU A 106 3.70 -11.63 3.40
N ILE A 107 4.51 -11.56 4.46
CA ILE A 107 5.62 -10.61 4.58
C ILE A 107 6.91 -11.38 4.26
N PRO A 108 7.65 -10.98 3.21
CA PRO A 108 8.87 -11.67 2.81
C PRO A 108 9.90 -11.60 3.95
N GLY A 109 10.44 -12.76 4.33
CA GLY A 109 11.42 -12.87 5.41
C GLY A 109 10.82 -13.13 6.80
N LEU A 110 9.51 -12.94 7.00
CA LEU A 110 8.84 -13.25 8.27
C LEU A 110 7.90 -14.46 8.13
N THR A 111 6.88 -14.34 7.30
CA THR A 111 5.80 -15.35 7.17
C THR A 111 5.79 -16.06 5.82
N CYS A 112 6.54 -15.53 4.85
CA CYS A 112 6.65 -16.10 3.52
C CYS A 112 8.09 -16.04 3.00
N THR A 113 8.39 -16.97 2.09
CA THR A 113 9.60 -16.91 1.27
C THR A 113 9.21 -16.43 -0.13
N GLN A 114 9.89 -15.39 -0.62
CA GLN A 114 9.71 -14.89 -1.97
C GLN A 114 10.97 -15.21 -2.79
N ARG A 115 10.79 -15.94 -3.88
CA ARG A 115 11.90 -16.32 -4.77
C ARG A 115 11.54 -16.01 -6.21
N GLN A 116 12.52 -15.50 -6.96
CA GLN A 116 12.41 -15.38 -8.41
C GLN A 116 12.91 -16.66 -9.06
N ARG A 117 12.11 -17.22 -9.97
CA ARG A 117 12.42 -18.44 -10.71
C ARG A 117 12.24 -18.16 -12.20
N ARG A 118 13.11 -18.74 -13.03
CA ARG A 118 12.93 -18.74 -14.48
C ARG A 118 12.37 -20.09 -14.90
N CYS A 119 11.28 -20.10 -15.65
CA CYS A 119 10.69 -21.32 -16.19
C CYS A 119 10.15 -21.01 -17.58
N LYS A 120 10.50 -21.86 -18.57
CA LYS A 120 10.07 -21.71 -19.97
C LYS A 120 10.29 -20.30 -20.54
N GLY A 121 11.45 -19.70 -20.27
CA GLY A 121 11.82 -18.36 -20.75
C GLY A 121 11.25 -17.19 -19.92
N GLN A 122 10.14 -17.38 -19.21
CA GLN A 122 9.49 -16.36 -18.38
C GLN A 122 10.05 -16.29 -16.96
N ARG A 123 10.01 -15.10 -16.36
CA ARG A 123 10.40 -14.86 -14.96
C ARG A 123 9.16 -14.90 -14.08
N TRP A 124 9.22 -15.66 -13.00
CA TRP A 124 8.12 -15.84 -12.06
C TRP A 124 8.57 -15.44 -10.65
N THR A 125 7.80 -14.63 -9.97
CA THR A 125 7.91 -14.44 -8.51
C THR A 125 7.01 -15.46 -7.83
N VAL A 126 7.63 -16.37 -7.08
CA VAL A 126 6.94 -17.39 -6.29
C VAL A 126 6.99 -16.98 -4.83
N GLN A 127 5.82 -16.78 -4.23
CA GLN A 127 5.65 -16.54 -2.81
C GLN A 127 5.10 -17.79 -2.14
N THR A 128 5.86 -18.39 -1.23
CA THR A 128 5.48 -19.60 -0.51
C THR A 128 5.24 -19.27 0.97
N CYS A 129 4.07 -19.61 1.47
CA CYS A 129 3.71 -19.42 2.87
C CYS A 129 4.46 -20.43 3.75
N LEU A 130 5.08 -19.98 4.84
CA LEU A 130 5.79 -20.87 5.78
C LEU A 130 4.84 -21.67 6.68
N THR A 131 3.61 -21.20 6.88
CA THR A 131 2.61 -21.87 7.74
C THR A 131 1.93 -23.05 7.06
N CYS A 132 1.43 -22.86 5.84
CA CYS A 132 0.62 -23.87 5.12
C CYS A 132 1.26 -24.36 3.82
N GLN A 133 2.47 -23.90 3.51
CA GLN A 133 3.29 -24.32 2.35
C GLN A 133 2.66 -24.08 0.97
N ARG A 134 1.49 -23.43 0.91
CA ARG A 134 0.86 -23.04 -0.36
C ARG A 134 1.68 -21.94 -1.03
N SER A 135 1.90 -22.10 -2.33
CA SER A 135 2.62 -21.12 -3.15
C SER A 135 1.69 -20.32 -4.05
N GLN A 136 2.00 -19.04 -4.23
CA GLN A 136 1.41 -18.16 -5.22
C GLN A 136 2.48 -17.79 -6.24
N ARG A 137 2.13 -17.86 -7.52
CA ARG A 137 3.04 -17.57 -8.62
C ARG A 137 2.51 -16.35 -9.35
N PHE A 138 3.36 -15.34 -9.50
CA PHE A 138 3.06 -14.16 -10.30
C PHE A 138 4.09 -14.04 -11.41
N LEU A 139 3.61 -13.75 -12.62
CA LEU A 139 4.45 -13.46 -13.76
C LEU A 139 5.15 -12.11 -13.54
N ASN A 140 6.47 -12.10 -13.69
CA ASN A 140 7.31 -10.91 -13.54
C ASN A 140 7.76 -10.43 -14.93
N ASP A 141 6.80 -9.92 -15.68
CA ASP A 141 7.02 -9.33 -17.00
C ASP A 141 6.78 -7.82 -16.92
N PRO A 142 7.78 -6.96 -17.26
CA PRO A 142 7.61 -5.51 -17.18
C PRO A 142 6.58 -4.96 -18.17
N ARG A 143 6.24 -5.74 -19.20
CA ARG A 143 5.21 -5.39 -20.19
C ARG A 143 3.79 -5.71 -19.70
N HIS A 144 3.64 -6.47 -18.62
CA HIS A 144 2.34 -6.88 -18.10
C HIS A 144 1.90 -5.96 -16.98
N VAL A 145 0.86 -5.16 -17.23
CA VAL A 145 0.25 -4.24 -16.27
C VAL A 145 -1.16 -4.72 -15.93
N LEU A 146 -1.52 -4.71 -14.64
CA LEU A 146 -2.88 -5.05 -14.20
C LEU A 146 -3.87 -4.01 -14.71
N TRP A 147 -5.12 -4.41 -14.93
CA TRP A 147 -6.17 -3.49 -15.36
C TRP A 147 -6.32 -2.27 -14.45
N GLY A 148 -6.30 -2.46 -13.12
CA GLY A 148 -6.45 -1.35 -12.15
C GLY A 148 -5.29 -0.35 -12.14
N ASP A 149 -4.13 -0.73 -12.66
CA ASP A 149 -2.94 0.12 -12.74
C ASP A 149 -2.88 0.90 -14.07
N ARG A 150 -3.75 0.59 -15.04
CA ARG A 150 -3.80 1.31 -16.32
C ARG A 150 -4.44 2.68 -16.15
N PRO A 151 -3.89 3.74 -16.80
CA PRO A 151 -4.42 5.09 -16.69
C PRO A 151 -5.89 5.17 -17.15
N GLU A 152 -6.26 4.43 -18.19
CA GLU A 152 -7.64 4.36 -18.70
C GLU A 152 -8.65 3.89 -17.64
N ALA A 153 -8.27 2.91 -16.82
CA ALA A 153 -9.12 2.38 -15.76
C ALA A 153 -9.23 3.36 -14.58
N GLN A 154 -8.20 4.18 -14.36
CA GLN A 154 -8.14 5.17 -13.29
C GLN A 154 -8.90 6.46 -13.62
N LEU A 155 -9.05 6.80 -14.90
CA LEU A 155 -9.82 7.97 -15.35
C LEU A 155 -11.30 7.92 -14.94
N GLY A 156 -11.89 6.72 -14.80
CA GLY A 156 -13.24 6.57 -14.25
C GLY A 156 -13.36 6.94 -12.76
N ASN A 157 -12.25 6.84 -12.01
CA ASN A 157 -12.18 7.25 -10.60
C ASN A 157 -11.67 8.69 -10.43
N GLN A 158 -10.97 9.21 -11.42
CA GLN A 158 -10.50 10.59 -11.48
C GLN A 158 -11.43 11.40 -12.38
N ALA A 159 -12.59 11.80 -11.86
CA ALA A 159 -13.28 12.96 -12.41
C ALA A 159 -12.39 14.20 -12.17
N VAL A 160 -11.39 14.43 -13.03
CA VAL A 160 -10.60 15.67 -13.02
C VAL A 160 -11.33 16.65 -13.93
N PRO A 161 -11.81 17.81 -13.44
CA PRO A 161 -12.24 18.88 -14.33
C PRO A 161 -11.03 19.37 -15.14
N PRO A 162 -11.25 19.86 -16.37
CA PRO A 162 -10.16 20.26 -17.27
C PRO A 162 -9.25 21.27 -16.57
N PHE A 163 -7.94 21.01 -16.68
CA PHE A 163 -6.89 21.90 -16.20
C PHE A 163 -7.09 23.28 -16.85
N ARG A 164 -7.69 24.24 -16.13
CA ARG A 164 -7.71 25.64 -16.57
C ARG A 164 -6.26 26.10 -16.55
N LYS A 165 -5.67 26.24 -17.74
CA LYS A 165 -4.40 26.93 -17.92
C LYS A 165 -4.54 28.30 -17.26
N ILE A 166 -3.75 28.55 -16.22
CA ILE A 166 -3.63 29.88 -15.63
C ILE A 166 -3.01 30.75 -16.73
N PRO A 167 -3.63 31.87 -17.13
CA PRO A 167 -2.99 32.77 -18.08
C PRO A 167 -1.70 33.28 -17.45
N VAL A 168 -0.58 33.04 -18.11
CA VAL A 168 0.69 33.65 -17.75
C VAL A 168 0.53 35.13 -18.08
N THR A 169 0.19 35.94 -17.06
CA THR A 169 0.27 37.39 -17.17
C THR A 169 1.74 37.74 -17.31
N THR A 170 2.16 38.09 -18.52
CA THR A 170 3.40 38.82 -18.78
C THR A 170 3.28 40.16 -18.07
N TRP A 171 4.09 40.37 -17.05
CA TRP A 171 4.30 41.68 -16.44
C TRP A 171 5.34 42.47 -17.25
N PRO A 172 5.23 43.81 -17.33
CA PRO A 172 6.06 44.69 -18.17
C PRO A 172 7.53 44.74 -17.75
#